data_AF-P00750-F1
#
_entry.id   AF-P00750-F1
#
_cell.length_a   1.000
_cell.length_b   1.000
_cell.length_c   1.000
_cell.angle_alpha   90.00
_cell.angle_beta   90.00
_cell.angle_gamma   90.00
#
_symmetry.space_group_name_H-M   'P 1'
#
loop_
_entity.id
_entity.type
_entity.pdbx_description
1 polymer ?
#
loop_
_entity_poly.entity_id
_entity_poly.type
_entity_poly.pdbx_seq_one_letter_code
_entity_poly.pdbx_strand_id
1 'polypeptide(L)'
;MDAMKRGLCCVLLLCGAVFVSPSQEIHARFRRGARSYQVICRDEKTQMIYQQHQSWLRPVLRSNRVEYCWCNSGRAQCHSVPVKSCSEPRCFNGGTCQQALYFSDFVCQCPEGFAGKCCEIDTRATCYEDQGISYRGTWSTAESGAECTNWNSSALAQKPYSGRRPDAIRLGLGNHNYCRNPDRDSKPWCYVFKAGKYSSEFCSTPACSEGNSDCYFGNGSAYRGTHSLTESGASCLPWNSMILIGKVYTAQNPSAQALGLGKHNYCRNPDGDAKPWCHVLKNRRLTWEYCDVPSCSTCGLRQYSQPQFRIKGGLFADIASHPWQAAIFAKHRRSPGERFLCGGILISSCWILSAAHCFQERFPPHHLTVILGRTYRVVPGEEEQKFEVEKYIVHKEFDDDTYDNDIALLQLKSDSSRCAQESSVVRTVCLPPADLQLPDWTECELSGYGKHEALSPFYSERLKEAHVRLYPSSRCTSQHLLNRTVTDNMLCAGDTRSGGPQANLHDACQGDSGGPLVCLNDGRMTLVGIISWGLGCGQKDVPGVYTKVTNYLDWIRDNMRP
;
A
#
# COMPACT_ATOMS: atom_id res chain seq x y z
N MET A 1 -9.48 -92.36 27.72
CA MET A 1 -8.54 -92.32 28.88
C MET A 1 -8.35 -90.86 29.27
N ASP A 2 -9.42 -90.11 29.50
CA ASP A 2 -10.28 -90.14 30.70
C ASP A 2 -9.50 -90.14 32.01
N ALA A 3 -9.09 -88.94 32.38
CA ALA A 3 -9.67 -88.18 33.48
C ALA A 3 -9.89 -88.89 34.84
N MET A 4 -9.48 -88.12 35.85
CA MET A 4 -10.03 -87.98 37.19
C MET A 4 -9.29 -88.62 38.37
N LYS A 5 -8.72 -87.67 39.14
CA LYS A 5 -8.99 -87.44 40.58
C LYS A 5 -8.64 -88.58 41.53
N ARG A 6 -7.66 -88.31 42.41
CA ARG A 6 -7.81 -88.41 43.87
C ARG A 6 -6.53 -87.96 44.56
N GLY A 7 -6.68 -87.07 45.54
CA GLY A 7 -5.57 -86.61 46.38
C GLY A 7 -5.92 -85.39 47.21
N LEU A 8 -7.08 -85.38 47.85
CA LEU A 8 -7.34 -84.52 49.01
C LEU A 8 -6.43 -84.97 50.14
N CYS A 9 -5.64 -84.07 50.73
CA CYS A 9 -5.42 -84.05 52.17
C CYS A 9 -4.73 -82.75 52.62
N CYS A 10 -5.14 -82.28 53.79
CA CYS A 10 -4.51 -81.27 54.65
C CYS A 10 -4.83 -79.79 54.36
N VAL A 11 -6.03 -79.43 54.82
CA VAL A 11 -6.35 -78.18 55.52
C VAL A 11 -5.26 -77.85 56.56
N LEU A 12 -4.81 -76.58 56.62
CA LEU A 12 -4.78 -75.71 57.82
C LEU A 12 -3.85 -74.49 57.62
N LEU A 13 -4.47 -73.31 57.67
CA LEU A 13 -4.03 -72.10 58.37
C LEU A 13 -2.69 -71.44 57.98
N LEU A 14 -2.76 -70.23 57.39
CA LEU A 14 -2.49 -68.97 58.10
C LEU A 14 -2.65 -67.77 57.15
N CYS A 15 -3.51 -66.85 57.55
CA CYS A 15 -3.69 -65.52 56.98
C CYS A 15 -2.40 -64.69 57.09
N GLY A 16 -2.11 -63.85 56.10
CA GLY A 16 -1.29 -62.66 56.31
C GLY A 16 -0.51 -62.19 55.08
N ALA A 17 -0.83 -60.96 54.67
CA ALA A 17 -0.06 -60.09 53.79
C ALA A 17 -0.14 -60.35 52.28
N VAL A 18 -1.23 -59.84 51.70
CA VAL A 18 -1.29 -59.39 50.31
C VAL A 18 -0.34 -58.19 50.16
N PHE A 19 0.89 -58.44 49.70
CA PHE A 19 1.73 -57.43 49.10
C PHE A 19 1.65 -57.57 47.58
N VAL A 20 0.89 -56.67 46.96
CA VAL A 20 0.85 -56.46 45.51
C VAL A 20 1.84 -55.36 45.18
N SER A 21 2.95 -55.69 44.50
CA SER A 21 3.73 -54.76 43.67
C SER A 21 4.89 -55.48 42.95
N PRO A 22 5.35 -54.98 41.79
CA PRO A 22 4.98 -55.59 40.52
C PRO A 22 6.16 -56.24 39.79
N SER A 23 5.78 -57.06 38.80
CA SER A 23 6.61 -57.74 37.83
C SER A 23 7.66 -56.85 37.15
N GLN A 24 8.88 -57.40 37.09
CA GLN A 24 10.09 -56.87 36.50
C GLN A 24 9.89 -56.30 35.08
N GLU A 25 10.04 -54.98 34.93
CA GLU A 25 10.24 -54.35 33.63
C GLU A 25 11.63 -54.71 33.09
N ILE A 26 11.65 -55.40 31.96
CA ILE A 26 12.84 -55.70 31.18
C ILE A 26 13.41 -54.36 30.67
N HIS A 27 14.53 -53.93 31.26
CA HIS A 27 15.29 -52.78 30.80
C HIS A 27 15.82 -53.02 29.39
N ALA A 28 15.06 -52.58 28.37
CA ALA A 28 15.56 -52.44 27.01
C ALA A 28 16.70 -51.42 27.01
N ARG A 29 17.94 -51.92 26.86
CA ARG A 29 19.14 -51.09 26.65
C ARG A 29 18.92 -50.16 25.46
N PHE A 30 18.72 -48.87 25.75
CA PHE A 30 18.83 -47.82 24.74
C PHE A 30 20.26 -47.78 24.21
N ARG A 31 20.47 -48.21 22.96
CA ARG A 31 21.70 -47.93 22.22
C ARG A 31 21.86 -46.41 22.13
N ARG A 32 22.91 -45.90 22.76
CA ARG A 32 23.40 -44.52 22.57
C ARG A 32 23.84 -44.36 21.11
N GLY A 33 23.30 -43.35 20.43
CA GLY A 33 23.83 -42.87 19.15
C GLY A 33 23.07 -43.28 17.89
N ALA A 34 21.78 -42.99 17.82
CA ALA A 34 21.15 -42.71 16.53
C ALA A 34 20.74 -41.23 16.53
N ARG A 35 21.39 -40.42 15.69
CA ARG A 35 20.82 -39.13 15.28
C ARG A 35 19.45 -39.48 14.68
N SER A 36 18.39 -39.27 15.46
CA SER A 36 17.03 -39.29 14.95
C SER A 36 16.93 -38.16 13.93
N TYR A 37 17.14 -38.46 12.65
CA TYR A 37 16.66 -37.59 11.60
C TYR A 37 15.14 -37.58 11.76
N GLN A 38 14.61 -36.53 12.39
CA GLN A 38 13.17 -36.29 12.38
C GLN A 38 12.75 -36.17 10.92
N VAL A 39 12.06 -37.19 10.44
CA VAL A 39 11.49 -37.20 9.10
C VAL A 39 10.40 -36.13 9.08
N ILE A 40 10.61 -35.10 8.26
CA ILE A 40 9.72 -33.94 8.12
C ILE A 40 9.26 -33.81 6.67
N CYS A 41 8.02 -33.34 6.48
CA CYS A 41 7.48 -32.93 5.20
C CYS A 41 7.29 -31.41 5.20
N ARG A 42 7.75 -30.74 4.13
CA ARG A 42 7.52 -29.30 3.93
C ARG A 42 6.47 -29.12 2.85
N ASP A 43 5.40 -28.39 3.16
CA ASP A 43 4.40 -28.04 2.15
C ASP A 43 4.97 -26.98 1.20
N GLU A 44 4.93 -27.25 -0.11
CA GLU A 44 5.50 -26.36 -1.12
C GLU A 44 4.83 -24.98 -1.18
N LYS A 45 3.55 -24.87 -0.78
CA LYS A 45 2.78 -23.63 -0.88
C LYS A 45 2.80 -22.82 0.41
N THR A 46 2.50 -23.46 1.54
CA THR A 46 2.42 -22.76 2.83
C THR A 46 3.76 -22.68 3.54
N GLN A 47 4.77 -23.42 3.05
CA GLN A 47 6.09 -23.58 3.69
C GLN A 47 6.02 -24.18 5.11
N MET A 48 4.85 -24.70 5.52
CA MET A 48 4.66 -25.33 6.81
C MET A 48 5.39 -26.67 6.88
N ILE A 49 5.92 -26.96 8.07
CA ILE A 49 6.66 -28.19 8.36
C ILE A 49 5.77 -29.13 9.17
N TYR A 50 5.63 -30.36 8.69
CA TYR A 50 4.86 -31.43 9.31
C TYR A 50 5.79 -32.56 9.73
N GLN A 51 5.60 -33.08 10.95
CA GLN A 51 6.30 -34.26 11.42
C GLN A 51 5.72 -35.52 10.79
N GLN A 52 6.48 -36.61 10.80
CA GLN A 52 6.02 -37.95 10.40
C GLN A 52 4.62 -38.28 10.98
N HIS A 53 3.72 -38.76 10.11
CA HIS A 53 2.30 -39.08 10.38
C HIS A 53 1.37 -37.89 10.66
N GLN A 54 1.83 -36.64 10.64
CA GLN A 54 0.92 -35.49 10.68
C GLN A 54 0.22 -35.29 9.34
N SER A 55 -1.03 -34.79 9.40
CA SER A 55 -1.86 -34.50 8.24
C SER A 55 -2.28 -33.03 8.15
N TRP A 56 -2.62 -32.60 6.93
CA TRP A 56 -3.10 -31.26 6.61
C TRP A 56 -3.96 -31.23 5.36
N LEU A 57 -4.77 -30.18 5.22
CA LEU A 57 -5.50 -29.88 3.99
C LEU A 57 -4.70 -28.91 3.12
N ARG A 58 -4.67 -29.14 1.80
CA ARG A 58 -3.97 -28.32 0.81
C ARG A 58 -4.95 -27.86 -0.29
N PRO A 59 -5.11 -26.55 -0.55
CA PRO A 59 -5.90 -26.06 -1.68
C PRO A 59 -5.15 -26.27 -3.00
N VAL A 60 -5.83 -26.75 -4.04
CA VAL A 60 -5.26 -26.88 -5.39
C VAL A 60 -5.47 -25.57 -6.16
N LEU A 61 -4.38 -24.95 -6.63
CA LEU A 61 -4.45 -23.68 -7.37
C LEU A 61 -5.37 -23.78 -8.59
N ARG A 62 -6.15 -22.71 -8.83
CA ARG A 62 -7.10 -22.58 -9.95
C ARG A 62 -8.20 -23.65 -9.98
N SER A 63 -8.47 -24.29 -8.84
CA SER A 63 -9.53 -25.30 -8.70
C SER A 63 -10.22 -25.14 -7.35
N ASN A 64 -11.52 -25.44 -7.27
CA ASN A 64 -12.26 -25.50 -5.99
C ASN A 64 -12.01 -26.83 -5.24
N ARG A 65 -10.83 -27.42 -5.43
CA ARG A 65 -10.47 -28.75 -4.91
C ARG A 65 -9.47 -28.59 -3.78
N VAL A 66 -9.64 -29.41 -2.75
CA VAL A 66 -8.72 -29.52 -1.62
C VAL A 66 -8.22 -30.95 -1.53
N GLU A 67 -6.95 -31.11 -1.20
CA GLU A 67 -6.33 -32.40 -0.94
C GLU A 67 -6.12 -32.59 0.55
N TYR A 68 -6.42 -33.80 1.05
CA TYR A 68 -5.95 -34.24 2.35
C TYR A 68 -4.58 -34.90 2.17
N CYS A 69 -3.58 -34.32 2.81
CA CYS A 69 -2.20 -34.75 2.78
C CYS A 69 -1.78 -35.31 4.14
N TRP A 70 -0.91 -36.32 4.15
CA TRP A 70 -0.18 -36.73 5.36
C TRP A 70 1.30 -36.92 5.07
N CYS A 71 2.13 -36.72 6.09
CA CYS A 71 3.57 -36.90 6.00
C CYS A 71 3.94 -38.37 6.18
N ASN A 72 4.46 -38.99 5.13
CA ASN A 72 4.93 -40.37 5.16
C ASN A 72 6.36 -40.47 4.61
N SER A 73 7.32 -40.78 5.48
CA SER A 73 8.73 -40.99 5.12
C SER A 73 9.33 -39.78 4.38
N GLY A 74 8.92 -38.57 4.76
CA GLY A 74 9.44 -37.31 4.21
C GLY A 74 8.76 -36.85 2.92
N ARG A 75 7.76 -37.59 2.43
CA ARG A 75 6.94 -37.21 1.28
C ARG A 75 5.50 -36.96 1.71
N ALA A 76 4.88 -35.94 1.13
CA ALA A 76 3.45 -35.69 1.27
C ALA A 76 2.67 -36.70 0.40
N GLN A 77 1.86 -37.54 1.02
CA GLN A 77 0.87 -38.37 0.32
C GLN A 77 -0.47 -37.67 0.39
N CYS A 78 -1.00 -37.26 -0.76
CA CYS A 78 -2.19 -36.41 -0.87
C CYS A 78 -3.27 -37.08 -1.73
N HIS A 79 -4.53 -36.90 -1.36
CA HIS A 79 -5.70 -37.29 -2.17
C HIS A 79 -6.77 -36.22 -2.10
N SER A 80 -7.54 -36.03 -3.18
CA SER A 80 -8.62 -35.04 -3.21
C SER A 80 -9.77 -35.42 -2.27
N VAL A 81 -10.31 -34.43 -1.55
CA VAL A 81 -11.47 -34.58 -0.68
C VAL A 81 -12.58 -33.59 -1.07
N PRO A 82 -13.87 -33.97 -0.94
CA PRO A 82 -14.97 -33.05 -1.18
C PRO A 82 -15.02 -31.97 -0.10
N VAL A 83 -15.27 -30.73 -0.51
CA VAL A 83 -15.32 -29.56 0.38
C VAL A 83 -16.61 -28.76 0.22
N LYS A 84 -16.95 -28.04 1.28
CA LYS A 84 -18.02 -27.04 1.34
C LYS A 84 -17.49 -25.75 1.94
N SER A 85 -18.20 -24.64 1.78
CA SER A 85 -17.89 -23.41 2.52
C SER A 85 -18.05 -23.63 4.02
N CYS A 86 -17.15 -23.03 4.82
CA CYS A 86 -17.24 -23.12 6.28
C CYS A 86 -18.54 -22.47 6.80
N SER A 87 -19.15 -23.07 7.83
CA SER A 87 -20.35 -22.52 8.48
C SER A 87 -20.08 -21.28 9.33
N GLU A 88 -18.83 -21.08 9.73
CA GLU A 88 -18.36 -19.97 10.56
C GLU A 88 -17.13 -19.33 9.92
N PRO A 89 -16.93 -18.01 10.06
CA PRO A 89 -15.75 -17.32 9.57
C PRO A 89 -14.52 -17.73 10.39
N ARG A 90 -13.71 -18.64 9.83
CA ARG A 90 -12.47 -19.16 10.46
C ARG A 90 -11.18 -18.56 9.89
N CYS A 91 -11.27 -17.96 8.71
CA CYS A 91 -10.18 -17.27 8.05
C CYS A 91 -10.26 -15.76 8.32
N PHE A 92 -9.11 -15.14 8.57
CA PHE A 92 -8.94 -13.72 8.76
C PHE A 92 -8.66 -13.03 7.42
N ASN A 93 -8.66 -11.68 7.43
CA ASN A 93 -8.20 -10.84 6.33
C ASN A 93 -8.85 -11.13 4.96
N GLY A 94 -10.12 -11.56 4.94
CA GLY A 94 -10.84 -11.88 3.71
C GLY A 94 -10.50 -13.24 3.09
N GLY A 95 -9.83 -14.13 3.84
CA GLY A 95 -9.53 -15.48 3.37
C GLY A 95 -10.78 -16.30 3.06
N THR A 96 -10.73 -17.08 1.97
CA THR A 96 -11.83 -18.00 1.60
C THR A 96 -11.69 -19.30 2.37
N CYS A 97 -12.74 -19.67 3.12
CA CYS A 97 -12.75 -20.84 3.99
C CYS A 97 -13.43 -22.04 3.34
N GLN A 98 -12.71 -23.15 3.24
CA GLN A 98 -13.22 -24.43 2.75
C GLN A 98 -13.07 -25.50 3.83
N GLN A 99 -14.15 -26.22 4.12
CA GLN A 99 -14.19 -27.30 5.11
C GLN A 99 -14.42 -28.64 4.43
N ALA A 100 -13.71 -29.68 4.88
CA ALA A 100 -13.95 -31.04 4.40
C ALA A 100 -15.36 -31.51 4.77
N LEU A 101 -16.01 -32.29 3.89
CA LEU A 101 -17.41 -32.70 4.10
C LEU A 101 -17.60 -33.65 5.30
N TYR A 102 -16.60 -34.51 5.53
CA TYR A 102 -16.67 -35.62 6.50
C TYR A 102 -15.71 -35.46 7.70
N PHE A 103 -15.00 -34.33 7.79
CA PHE A 103 -14.05 -34.04 8.87
C PHE A 103 -14.22 -32.59 9.34
N SER A 104 -13.87 -32.30 10.60
CA SER A 104 -13.93 -30.94 11.15
C SER A 104 -12.82 -30.02 10.62
N ASP A 105 -11.85 -30.57 9.89
CA ASP A 105 -10.74 -29.83 9.32
C ASP A 105 -11.18 -28.85 8.23
N PHE A 106 -10.53 -27.69 8.22
CA PHE A 106 -10.74 -26.62 7.24
C PHE A 106 -9.41 -26.11 6.73
N VAL A 107 -9.46 -25.44 5.58
CA VAL A 107 -8.33 -24.75 4.96
C VAL A 107 -8.75 -23.36 4.53
N CYS A 108 -7.84 -22.40 4.69
CA CYS A 108 -8.02 -21.03 4.25
C CYS A 108 -7.18 -20.78 3.00
N GLN A 109 -7.82 -20.26 1.95
CA GLN A 109 -7.10 -19.64 0.85
C GLN A 109 -6.88 -18.16 1.17
N CYS A 110 -5.62 -17.78 1.37
CA CYS A 110 -5.26 -16.42 1.75
C CYS A 110 -5.15 -15.50 0.54
N PRO A 111 -5.62 -14.25 0.66
CA PRO A 111 -5.34 -13.23 -0.34
C PRO A 111 -3.84 -12.91 -0.34
N GLU A 112 -3.38 -12.31 -1.44
CA GLU A 112 -1.99 -11.93 -1.59
C GLU A 112 -1.53 -11.00 -0.44
N GLY A 113 -0.34 -11.26 0.10
CA GLY A 113 0.18 -10.55 1.26
C GLY A 113 -0.17 -11.19 2.61
N PHE A 114 -1.09 -12.17 2.66
CA PHE A 114 -1.41 -12.89 3.89
C PHE A 114 -1.02 -14.36 3.84
N ALA A 115 -0.61 -14.90 4.99
CA ALA A 115 -0.20 -16.29 5.16
C ALA A 115 -0.67 -16.86 6.51
N GLY A 116 -0.39 -18.14 6.75
CA GLY A 116 -0.79 -18.84 7.96
C GLY A 116 -1.99 -19.76 7.78
N LYS A 117 -2.35 -20.48 8.83
CA LYS A 117 -3.44 -21.49 8.77
C LYS A 117 -4.79 -20.82 8.56
N CYS A 118 -4.96 -19.64 9.12
CA CYS A 118 -6.16 -18.82 9.09
C CYS A 118 -5.94 -17.48 8.38
N CYS A 119 -4.86 -17.30 7.60
CA CYS A 119 -4.49 -16.02 6.99
C CYS A 119 -4.20 -14.91 8.01
N GLU A 120 -3.69 -15.29 9.18
CA GLU A 120 -3.43 -14.43 10.33
C GLU A 120 -2.08 -13.70 10.29
N ILE A 121 -1.17 -14.09 9.38
CA ILE A 121 0.15 -13.49 9.22
C ILE A 121 0.10 -12.51 8.07
N ASP A 122 0.58 -11.29 8.31
CA ASP A 122 0.82 -10.28 7.27
C ASP A 122 2.27 -10.43 6.79
N THR A 123 2.45 -10.84 5.54
CA THR A 123 3.79 -11.03 4.95
C THR A 123 4.43 -9.72 4.47
N ARG A 124 3.66 -8.63 4.41
CA ARG A 124 4.11 -7.30 3.96
C ARG A 124 4.47 -6.39 5.14
N ALA A 125 3.99 -6.69 6.35
CA ALA A 125 4.30 -5.92 7.56
C ALA A 125 5.78 -6.05 7.99
N THR A 126 6.57 -5.01 7.71
CA THR A 126 7.99 -4.90 8.06
C THR A 126 8.26 -4.12 9.35
N CYS A 127 7.23 -3.51 9.94
CA CYS A 127 7.33 -2.64 11.11
C CYS A 127 6.06 -2.75 11.99
N TYR A 128 6.12 -2.28 13.24
CA TYR A 128 4.98 -2.29 14.15
C TYR A 128 4.46 -0.88 14.47
N GLU A 129 3.14 -0.73 14.59
CA GLU A 129 2.48 0.51 15.03
C GLU A 129 2.23 0.49 16.54
N ASP A 130 2.17 1.66 17.18
CA ASP A 130 1.99 1.82 18.63
C ASP A 130 2.95 0.93 19.45
N GLN A 131 2.40 0.05 20.29
CA GLN A 131 3.13 -0.97 21.04
C GLN A 131 3.30 -2.29 20.25
N GLY A 132 2.76 -2.40 19.05
CA GLY A 132 2.81 -3.62 18.24
C GLY A 132 1.92 -4.77 18.73
N ILE A 133 0.85 -4.45 19.48
CA ILE A 133 -0.16 -5.44 19.92
C ILE A 133 -0.86 -6.09 18.71
N SER A 134 -1.17 -5.28 17.69
CA SER A 134 -1.77 -5.70 16.43
C SER A 134 -0.75 -6.23 15.41
N TYR A 135 0.55 -6.18 15.71
CA TYR A 135 1.58 -6.61 14.76
C TYR A 135 1.40 -8.09 14.39
N ARG A 136 1.26 -8.35 13.09
CA ARG A 136 1.12 -9.70 12.53
C ARG A 136 2.20 -10.04 11.49
N GLY A 137 3.27 -9.26 11.44
CA GLY A 137 4.37 -9.46 10.51
C GLY A 137 5.21 -10.71 10.76
N THR A 138 6.25 -10.87 9.94
CA THR A 138 7.12 -12.06 9.88
C THR A 138 8.49 -11.87 10.55
N TRP A 139 8.70 -10.76 11.27
CA TRP A 139 9.97 -10.52 11.98
C TRP A 139 10.21 -11.57 13.07
N SER A 140 11.41 -12.14 13.14
CA SER A 140 11.71 -13.29 14.01
C SER A 140 13.08 -13.20 14.72
N THR A 141 13.61 -11.98 14.84
CA THR A 141 14.93 -11.72 15.44
C THR A 141 14.80 -10.79 16.66
N ALA A 142 15.40 -11.18 17.78
CA ALA A 142 15.55 -10.35 18.97
C ALA A 142 16.50 -9.16 18.74
N GLU A 143 16.48 -8.14 19.60
CA GLU A 143 17.45 -7.02 19.56
C GLU A 143 18.90 -7.48 19.66
N SER A 144 19.13 -8.57 20.38
CA SER A 144 20.43 -9.19 20.53
C SER A 144 20.92 -9.94 19.27
N GLY A 145 20.13 -9.99 18.21
CA GLY A 145 20.38 -10.81 17.02
C GLY A 145 20.01 -12.29 17.18
N ALA A 146 19.54 -12.71 18.36
CA ALA A 146 19.12 -14.09 18.58
C ALA A 146 17.82 -14.41 17.83
N GLU A 147 17.76 -15.62 17.25
CA GLU A 147 16.55 -16.12 16.60
C GLU A 147 15.46 -16.44 17.63
N CYS A 148 14.25 -15.99 17.36
CA CYS A 148 13.09 -16.25 18.21
C CYS A 148 12.72 -17.74 18.24
N THR A 149 12.23 -18.19 19.38
CA THR A 149 11.71 -19.55 19.57
C THR A 149 10.28 -19.63 19.08
N ASN A 150 9.94 -20.73 18.39
CA ASN A 150 8.57 -21.02 17.98
C ASN A 150 7.61 -21.04 19.18
N TRP A 151 6.53 -20.26 19.13
CA TRP A 151 5.58 -20.14 20.25
C TRP A 151 4.92 -21.46 20.63
N ASN A 152 4.81 -22.42 19.71
CA ASN A 152 4.25 -23.75 19.96
C ASN A 152 5.29 -24.78 20.44
N SER A 153 6.55 -24.36 20.68
CA SER A 153 7.58 -25.22 21.24
C SER A 153 7.13 -25.84 22.58
N SER A 154 7.35 -27.14 22.75
CA SER A 154 7.07 -27.84 24.01
C SER A 154 7.85 -27.24 25.19
N ALA A 155 9.02 -26.64 24.94
CA ALA A 155 9.81 -25.97 25.96
C ALA A 155 9.15 -24.69 26.52
N LEU A 156 8.18 -24.12 25.79
CA LEU A 156 7.40 -22.95 26.21
C LEU A 156 6.03 -23.34 26.79
N ALA A 157 5.71 -24.63 26.93
CA ALA A 157 4.38 -25.08 27.33
C ALA A 157 3.94 -24.54 28.70
N GLN A 158 4.88 -24.29 29.62
CA GLN A 158 4.63 -23.73 30.95
C GLN A 158 4.85 -22.21 31.04
N LYS A 159 5.16 -21.54 29.91
CA LYS A 159 5.30 -20.09 29.87
C LYS A 159 3.92 -19.42 29.77
N PRO A 160 3.77 -18.19 30.31
CA PRO A 160 2.49 -17.49 30.33
C PRO A 160 1.94 -17.25 28.92
N TYR A 161 2.80 -17.00 27.94
CA TYR A 161 2.43 -16.83 26.53
C TYR A 161 3.04 -17.95 25.69
N SER A 162 2.20 -18.73 25.02
CA SER A 162 2.63 -19.81 24.12
C SER A 162 1.52 -20.10 23.09
N GLY A 163 1.88 -20.81 22.03
CA GLY A 163 0.96 -21.27 20.99
C GLY A 163 -0.05 -22.33 21.46
N ARG A 164 0.06 -22.81 22.71
CA ARG A 164 -0.85 -23.80 23.30
C ARG A 164 -2.00 -23.19 24.09
N ARG A 165 -2.04 -21.86 24.22
CA ARG A 165 -3.14 -21.18 24.90
C ARG A 165 -4.44 -21.31 24.10
N PRO A 166 -5.61 -21.37 24.76
CA PRO A 166 -6.91 -21.37 24.07
C PRO A 166 -7.13 -20.12 23.21
N ASP A 167 -6.56 -18.99 23.61
CA ASP A 167 -6.67 -17.69 22.94
C ASP A 167 -5.44 -17.32 22.09
N ALA A 168 -4.50 -18.25 21.90
CA ALA A 168 -3.22 -18.03 21.22
C ALA A 168 -3.38 -17.33 19.86
N ILE A 169 -4.32 -17.80 19.03
CA ILE A 169 -4.54 -17.26 17.69
C ILE A 169 -4.98 -15.79 17.70
N ARG A 170 -5.79 -15.37 18.67
CA ARG A 170 -6.20 -13.96 18.83
C ARG A 170 -5.02 -13.07 19.19
N LEU A 171 -4.09 -13.62 19.98
CA LEU A 171 -2.83 -12.97 20.37
C LEU A 171 -1.76 -13.05 19.26
N GLY A 172 -2.05 -13.68 18.12
CA GLY A 172 -1.09 -13.87 17.04
C GLY A 172 0.02 -14.90 17.36
N LEU A 173 -0.19 -15.73 18.38
CA LEU A 173 0.71 -16.82 18.78
C LEU A 173 0.29 -18.10 18.07
N GLY A 174 1.26 -18.84 17.52
CA GLY A 174 0.98 -20.04 16.74
C GLY A 174 2.22 -20.90 16.48
N ASN A 175 2.16 -21.76 15.47
CA ASN A 175 3.30 -22.59 15.06
C ASN A 175 4.28 -21.82 14.17
N HIS A 176 4.81 -20.72 14.68
CA HIS A 176 5.84 -19.87 14.07
C HIS A 176 6.64 -19.17 15.18
N ASN A 177 7.74 -18.52 14.85
CA ASN A 177 8.58 -17.77 15.80
C ASN A 177 8.50 -16.24 15.64
N TYR A 178 7.58 -15.73 14.82
CA TYR A 178 7.44 -14.29 14.63
C TYR A 178 7.14 -13.52 15.93
N CYS A 179 7.73 -12.34 16.07
CA CYS A 179 7.60 -11.44 17.21
C CYS A 179 6.16 -11.00 17.45
N ARG A 180 5.72 -10.97 18.71
CA ARG A 180 4.36 -10.57 19.09
C ARG A 180 4.39 -9.79 20.40
N ASN A 181 3.34 -9.02 20.68
CA ASN A 181 3.17 -8.33 21.95
C ASN A 181 1.86 -8.76 22.64
N PRO A 182 1.79 -9.99 23.19
CA PRO A 182 0.56 -10.56 23.74
C PRO A 182 0.22 -10.07 25.16
N ASP A 183 1.18 -9.50 25.89
CA ASP A 183 1.04 -8.91 27.23
C ASP A 183 0.81 -7.40 27.22
N ARG A 184 0.87 -6.75 26.04
CA ARG A 184 0.76 -5.30 25.91
C ARG A 184 1.92 -4.56 26.60
N ASP A 185 3.12 -5.12 26.47
CA ASP A 185 4.38 -4.43 26.82
C ASP A 185 4.63 -3.26 25.84
N SER A 186 5.78 -2.61 25.96
CA SER A 186 6.22 -1.46 25.16
C SER A 186 6.37 -1.75 23.66
N LYS A 187 6.80 -2.95 23.27
CA LYS A 187 6.99 -3.34 21.85
C LYS A 187 7.00 -4.85 21.64
N PRO A 188 6.92 -5.36 20.38
CA PRO A 188 6.98 -6.79 20.10
C PRO A 188 8.21 -7.48 20.67
N TRP A 189 8.02 -8.69 21.20
CA TRP A 189 9.05 -9.51 21.80
C TRP A 189 8.87 -10.99 21.43
N CYS A 190 9.84 -11.80 21.80
CA CYS A 190 9.77 -13.25 21.66
C CYS A 190 10.62 -13.96 22.73
N TYR A 191 10.49 -15.28 22.86
CA TYR A 191 11.40 -16.06 23.69
C TYR A 191 12.66 -16.42 22.93
N VAL A 192 13.82 -16.29 23.56
CA VAL A 192 15.10 -16.77 23.05
C VAL A 192 15.73 -17.75 24.03
N PHE A 193 16.51 -18.70 23.53
CA PHE A 193 17.26 -19.65 24.36
C PHE A 193 18.71 -19.19 24.50
N LYS A 194 19.10 -18.77 25.71
CA LYS A 194 20.46 -18.32 26.03
C LYS A 194 20.89 -18.87 27.38
N ALA A 195 22.17 -19.24 27.49
CA ALA A 195 22.78 -19.73 28.74
C ALA A 195 21.95 -20.83 29.44
N GLY A 196 21.36 -21.75 28.67
CA GLY A 196 20.57 -22.86 29.21
C GLY A 196 19.13 -22.52 29.63
N LYS A 197 18.63 -21.29 29.40
CA LYS A 197 17.29 -20.85 29.82
C LYS A 197 16.55 -20.10 28.70
N TYR A 198 15.23 -20.21 28.71
CA TYR A 198 14.33 -19.38 27.89
C TYR A 198 13.97 -18.08 28.62
N SER A 199 14.37 -16.95 28.04
CA SER A 199 14.03 -15.58 28.47
C SER A 199 13.25 -14.86 27.38
N SER A 200 12.39 -13.91 27.76
CA SER A 200 11.78 -12.97 26.83
C SER A 200 12.80 -11.88 26.47
N GLU A 201 12.87 -11.52 25.21
CA GLU A 201 13.66 -10.39 24.71
C GLU A 201 12.81 -9.60 23.70
N PHE A 202 12.95 -8.27 23.74
CA PHE A 202 12.35 -7.44 22.70
C PHE A 202 12.94 -7.75 21.33
N CYS A 203 12.12 -7.57 20.32
CA CYS A 203 12.51 -7.80 18.94
C CYS A 203 13.18 -6.57 18.32
N SER A 204 14.03 -6.83 17.34
CA SER A 204 14.69 -5.79 16.51
C SER A 204 13.78 -5.19 15.44
N THR A 205 12.51 -5.62 15.36
CA THR A 205 11.54 -5.05 14.43
C THR A 205 11.46 -3.54 14.66
N PRO A 206 11.56 -2.72 13.60
CA PRO A 206 11.42 -1.28 13.76
C PRO A 206 9.97 -0.96 14.10
N ALA A 207 9.76 0.11 14.89
CA ALA A 207 8.49 0.81 14.85
C ALA A 207 8.29 1.30 13.41
N CYS A 208 7.06 1.24 12.90
CA CYS A 208 6.78 1.96 11.67
C CYS A 208 7.19 3.39 11.93
N SER A 209 7.98 3.98 11.03
CA SER A 209 8.11 5.44 10.99
C SER A 209 6.70 5.95 11.16
N GLU A 210 6.41 6.68 12.25
CA GLU A 210 5.07 7.19 12.51
C GLU A 210 4.63 7.79 11.20
N GLY A 211 3.75 7.06 10.52
CA GLY A 211 3.55 7.26 9.11
C GLY A 211 2.69 8.49 9.03
N ASN A 212 3.31 9.65 9.12
CA ASN A 212 2.69 10.95 9.35
C ASN A 212 1.33 10.78 10.06
N SER A 213 1.35 10.40 11.35
CA SER A 213 0.16 10.04 12.15
C SER A 213 -0.92 11.13 12.25
N ASP A 214 -0.68 12.24 11.57
CA ASP A 214 -1.59 13.35 11.32
C ASP A 214 -2.68 12.99 10.31
N CYS A 215 -2.53 11.97 9.45
CA CYS A 215 -3.43 11.77 8.31
C CYS A 215 -4.15 10.41 8.24
N TYR A 216 -5.23 10.31 7.45
CA TYR A 216 -5.98 9.06 7.22
C TYR A 216 -6.02 8.63 5.73
N PHE A 217 -5.91 7.33 5.45
CA PHE A 217 -6.11 6.75 4.12
C PHE A 217 -7.56 6.32 3.87
N GLY A 218 -8.03 6.39 2.63
CA GLY A 218 -9.36 5.92 2.24
C GLY A 218 -10.46 6.65 3.03
N ASN A 219 -11.29 5.91 3.76
CA ASN A 219 -12.27 6.48 4.69
C ASN A 219 -11.76 6.60 6.14
N GLY A 220 -10.54 6.18 6.44
CA GLY A 220 -9.97 6.28 7.79
C GLY A 220 -10.49 5.24 8.79
N SER A 221 -11.11 4.15 8.33
CA SER A 221 -11.45 2.99 9.19
C SER A 221 -10.23 2.40 9.90
N ALA A 222 -9.08 2.40 9.23
CA ALA A 222 -7.78 2.00 9.78
C ALA A 222 -7.04 3.14 10.50
N TYR A 223 -7.57 4.36 10.56
CA TYR A 223 -6.87 5.49 11.19
C TYR A 223 -6.67 5.24 12.69
N ARG A 224 -5.42 5.35 13.15
CA ARG A 224 -5.04 5.15 14.57
C ARG A 224 -4.31 6.33 15.20
N GLY A 225 -4.16 7.46 14.49
CA GLY A 225 -3.48 8.65 14.99
C GLY A 225 -4.17 9.33 16.18
N THR A 226 -3.56 10.41 16.67
CA THR A 226 -3.91 11.10 17.92
C THR A 226 -4.73 12.36 17.74
N HIS A 227 -5.23 12.64 16.53
CA HIS A 227 -6.05 13.82 16.27
C HIS A 227 -7.36 13.77 17.07
N SER A 228 -7.77 14.88 17.69
CA SER A 228 -8.91 14.93 18.62
C SER A 228 -9.80 16.17 18.49
N LEU A 229 -9.67 16.91 17.38
CA LEU A 229 -10.49 18.08 17.07
C LEU A 229 -11.38 17.83 15.85
N THR A 230 -12.59 18.39 15.89
CA THR A 230 -13.53 18.41 14.76
C THR A 230 -13.19 19.49 13.76
N GLU A 231 -13.78 19.43 12.55
CA GLU A 231 -13.66 20.50 11.54
C GLU A 231 -14.17 21.85 12.05
N SER A 232 -15.05 21.87 13.05
CA SER A 232 -15.49 23.12 13.68
C SER A 232 -14.58 23.54 14.85
N GLY A 233 -13.45 22.87 15.08
CA GLY A 233 -12.57 23.07 16.22
C GLY A 233 -13.10 22.56 17.57
N ALA A 234 -14.19 21.76 17.59
CA ALA A 234 -14.70 21.21 18.84
C ALA A 234 -13.82 20.06 19.32
N SER A 235 -13.60 19.97 20.64
CA SER A 235 -12.83 18.86 21.22
C SER A 235 -13.68 17.60 21.30
N CYS A 236 -13.14 16.50 20.80
CA CYS A 236 -13.76 15.19 20.85
C CYS A 236 -13.95 14.71 22.29
N LEU A 237 -15.06 14.02 22.53
CA LEU A 237 -15.32 13.30 23.78
C LEU A 237 -14.53 11.99 23.80
N PRO A 238 -13.99 11.59 24.97
CA PRO A 238 -13.39 10.26 25.12
C PRO A 238 -14.41 9.16 24.78
N TRP A 239 -14.00 8.13 24.03
CA TRP A 239 -14.90 7.04 23.63
C TRP A 239 -15.47 6.24 24.81
N ASN A 240 -14.84 6.33 25.98
CA ASN A 240 -15.30 5.74 27.23
C ASN A 240 -16.09 6.73 28.12
N SER A 241 -16.43 7.92 27.63
CA SER A 241 -17.16 8.92 28.40
C SER A 241 -18.54 8.44 28.80
N MET A 242 -18.91 8.64 30.06
CA MET A 242 -20.22 8.23 30.62
C MET A 242 -21.39 8.94 29.94
N ILE A 243 -21.17 10.09 29.28
CA ILE A 243 -22.22 10.77 28.51
C ILE A 243 -22.64 9.98 27.27
N LEU A 244 -21.80 9.05 26.80
CA LEU A 244 -22.05 8.21 25.62
C LEU A 244 -22.84 6.93 25.93
N ILE A 245 -23.34 6.77 27.16
CA ILE A 245 -24.17 5.61 27.52
C ILE A 245 -25.37 5.52 26.57
N GLY A 246 -25.58 4.33 26.00
CA GLY A 246 -26.63 4.07 25.02
C GLY A 246 -26.25 4.39 23.56
N LYS A 247 -25.05 4.90 23.29
CA LYS A 247 -24.50 5.01 21.93
C LYS A 247 -23.85 3.70 21.50
N VAL A 248 -23.81 3.47 20.17
CA VAL A 248 -23.36 2.22 19.55
C VAL A 248 -21.83 2.13 19.45
N TYR A 249 -21.18 3.21 19.03
CA TYR A 249 -19.74 3.27 18.81
C TYR A 249 -19.04 3.95 19.98
N THR A 250 -18.80 3.17 21.04
CA THR A 250 -18.12 3.62 22.26
C THR A 250 -17.07 2.59 22.69
N ALA A 251 -16.32 2.89 23.75
CA ALA A 251 -15.39 1.94 24.35
C ALA A 251 -16.08 0.71 24.99
N GLN A 252 -17.41 0.74 25.16
CA GLN A 252 -18.20 -0.42 25.60
C GLN A 252 -18.62 -1.35 24.45
N ASN A 253 -18.37 -0.95 23.19
CA ASN A 253 -18.65 -1.80 22.04
C ASN A 253 -17.85 -3.13 22.14
N PRO A 254 -18.43 -4.31 21.88
CA PRO A 254 -17.70 -5.59 21.94
C PRO A 254 -16.46 -5.63 21.04
N SER A 255 -16.49 -4.89 19.93
CA SER A 255 -15.41 -4.74 18.96
C SER A 255 -14.58 -3.47 19.18
N ALA A 256 -14.74 -2.75 20.30
CA ALA A 256 -14.08 -1.47 20.57
C ALA A 256 -12.58 -1.51 20.31
N GLN A 257 -11.89 -2.58 20.72
CA GLN A 257 -10.46 -2.75 20.49
C GLN A 257 -10.10 -2.82 19.00
N ALA A 258 -10.86 -3.56 18.20
CA ALA A 258 -10.63 -3.67 16.75
C ALA A 258 -10.94 -2.34 16.04
N LEU A 259 -11.94 -1.61 16.53
CA LEU A 259 -12.37 -0.31 16.04
C LEU A 259 -11.50 0.86 16.54
N GLY A 260 -10.52 0.60 17.42
CA GLY A 260 -9.65 1.62 17.99
C GLY A 260 -10.36 2.58 18.96
N LEU A 261 -11.45 2.15 19.59
CA LEU A 261 -12.25 2.90 20.56
C LEU A 261 -11.77 2.56 21.98
N GLY A 262 -11.28 3.55 22.73
CA GLY A 262 -10.68 3.32 24.04
C GLY A 262 -10.80 4.48 25.02
N LYS A 263 -9.94 4.50 26.04
CA LYS A 263 -9.85 5.59 27.03
C LYS A 263 -9.06 6.80 26.48
N HIS A 264 -9.49 7.30 25.33
CA HIS A 264 -8.94 8.47 24.65
C HIS A 264 -10.04 9.14 23.82
N ASN A 265 -9.81 10.36 23.37
CA ASN A 265 -10.73 11.13 22.52
C ASN A 265 -10.26 11.23 21.05
N TYR A 266 -9.29 10.42 20.64
CA TYR A 266 -8.80 10.44 19.26
C TYR A 266 -9.86 10.00 18.25
N CYS A 267 -9.94 10.68 17.13
CA CYS A 267 -10.91 10.47 16.05
C CYS A 267 -10.81 9.06 15.45
N ARG A 268 -11.95 8.43 15.15
CA ARG A 268 -12.02 7.08 14.57
C ARG A 268 -13.16 7.02 13.56
N ASN A 269 -13.13 6.03 12.68
CA ASN A 269 -14.24 5.74 11.78
C ASN A 269 -14.75 4.31 11.99
N PRO A 270 -15.47 4.05 13.10
CA PRO A 270 -15.86 2.70 13.49
C PRO A 270 -17.06 2.12 12.71
N ASP A 271 -17.82 2.96 12.00
CA ASP A 271 -19.00 2.61 11.20
C ASP A 271 -18.74 2.57 9.70
N GLY A 272 -17.55 3.00 9.26
CA GLY A 272 -17.20 3.04 7.84
C GLY A 272 -17.84 4.22 7.10
N ASP A 273 -18.16 5.30 7.80
CA ASP A 273 -18.63 6.57 7.22
C ASP A 273 -17.55 7.23 6.33
N ALA A 274 -17.75 8.46 5.86
CA ALA A 274 -16.90 9.10 4.86
C ALA A 274 -15.45 9.36 5.34
N LYS A 275 -15.25 9.69 6.62
CA LYS A 275 -13.93 9.99 7.22
C LYS A 275 -13.96 9.86 8.75
N PRO A 276 -12.80 9.91 9.45
CA PRO A 276 -12.76 9.87 10.90
C PRO A 276 -13.65 10.93 11.55
N TRP A 277 -14.37 10.53 12.60
CA TRP A 277 -15.29 11.37 13.35
C TRP A 277 -15.17 11.10 14.84
N CYS A 278 -15.85 11.92 15.63
CA CYS A 278 -15.96 11.70 17.07
C CYS A 278 -17.26 12.27 17.62
N HIS A 279 -17.62 11.85 18.84
CA HIS A 279 -18.73 12.46 19.58
C HIS A 279 -18.31 13.81 20.16
N VAL A 280 -19.23 14.78 20.11
CA VAL A 280 -19.03 16.12 20.70
C VAL A 280 -20.26 16.57 21.47
N LEU A 281 -20.07 17.48 22.41
CA LEU A 281 -21.14 18.09 23.19
C LEU A 281 -21.30 19.55 22.79
N LYS A 282 -22.29 19.86 21.95
CA LYS A 282 -22.60 21.24 21.51
C LYS A 282 -23.90 21.72 22.15
N ASN A 283 -23.91 22.90 22.75
CA ASN A 283 -25.11 23.51 23.36
C ASN A 283 -25.88 22.54 24.28
N ARG A 284 -25.15 21.78 25.11
CA ARG A 284 -25.67 20.71 25.98
C ARG A 284 -26.39 19.55 25.27
N ARG A 285 -26.24 19.42 23.94
CA ARG A 285 -26.75 18.30 23.15
C ARG A 285 -25.58 17.43 22.70
N LEU A 286 -25.71 16.13 22.94
CA LEU A 286 -24.75 15.13 22.47
C LEU A 286 -24.95 14.90 20.97
N THR A 287 -23.93 15.19 20.18
CA THR A 287 -23.91 14.99 18.72
C THR A 287 -22.60 14.31 18.31
N TRP A 288 -22.36 14.21 17.01
CA TRP A 288 -21.09 13.77 16.44
C TRP A 288 -20.72 14.70 15.30
N GLU A 289 -19.44 14.78 15.00
CA GLU A 289 -18.88 15.59 13.92
C GLU A 289 -17.69 14.90 13.31
N TYR A 290 -17.46 15.19 12.03
CA TYR A 290 -16.23 14.79 11.40
C TYR A 290 -15.02 15.51 11.99
N CYS A 291 -13.92 14.77 12.03
CA CYS A 291 -12.65 15.29 12.51
C CYS A 291 -11.88 16.00 11.41
N ASP A 292 -11.08 16.99 11.83
CA ASP A 292 -10.13 17.70 10.96
C ASP A 292 -8.83 16.89 10.76
N VAL A 293 -8.96 15.59 10.53
CA VAL A 293 -7.80 14.75 10.20
C VAL A 293 -7.53 14.94 8.70
N PRO A 294 -6.36 15.40 8.25
CA PRO A 294 -6.05 15.45 6.83
C PRO A 294 -6.08 14.04 6.20
N SER A 295 -6.43 13.93 4.93
CA SER A 295 -6.23 12.66 4.22
C SER A 295 -4.75 12.46 3.93
N CYS A 296 -4.25 11.23 4.07
CA CYS A 296 -2.86 10.93 3.77
C CYS A 296 -2.59 11.14 2.30
N SER A 297 -1.43 11.73 2.00
CA SER A 297 -1.04 12.00 0.63
C SER A 297 -0.88 10.70 -0.15
N THR A 298 -1.77 10.50 -1.11
CA THR A 298 -1.74 9.46 -2.15
C THR A 298 -1.05 9.97 -3.42
N CYS A 299 -0.41 11.14 -3.36
CA CYS A 299 0.26 11.74 -4.50
C CYS A 299 1.30 10.79 -5.10
N GLY A 300 1.49 10.88 -6.41
CA GLY A 300 2.52 10.16 -7.14
C GLY A 300 2.30 8.65 -7.21
N LEU A 301 1.17 8.13 -6.72
CA LEU A 301 0.79 6.72 -6.85
C LEU A 301 0.08 6.50 -8.20
N ARG A 302 0.39 5.40 -8.86
CA ARG A 302 -0.19 4.98 -10.15
C ARG A 302 -0.43 3.47 -10.17
N GLN A 303 -1.21 2.97 -11.14
CA GLN A 303 -1.25 1.53 -11.39
C GLN A 303 0.04 1.08 -12.08
N TYR A 304 0.54 -0.13 -11.75
CA TYR A 304 1.77 -0.66 -12.33
C TYR A 304 1.65 -0.75 -13.85
N SER A 305 2.59 -0.16 -14.58
CA SER A 305 2.58 -0.16 -16.04
C SER A 305 2.72 -1.58 -16.56
N GLN A 306 1.70 -2.08 -17.27
CA GLN A 306 1.92 -3.20 -18.18
C GLN A 306 2.75 -2.64 -19.34
N PRO A 307 3.96 -3.15 -19.62
CA PRO A 307 4.78 -2.65 -20.72
C PRO A 307 4.03 -2.87 -22.04
N GLN A 308 3.51 -1.79 -22.64
CA GLN A 308 2.89 -1.82 -23.96
C GLN A 308 3.96 -1.60 -25.03
N PHE A 309 3.73 -2.21 -26.21
CA PHE A 309 4.67 -2.31 -27.32
C PHE A 309 5.30 -0.97 -27.77
N ARG A 310 6.59 -1.01 -28.13
CA ARG A 310 7.36 0.14 -28.65
C ARG A 310 6.91 0.54 -30.05
N ILE A 311 6.60 1.83 -30.26
CA ILE A 311 6.39 2.45 -31.59
C ILE A 311 7.23 3.75 -31.66
N LYS A 312 7.47 4.24 -32.88
CA LYS A 312 8.21 5.47 -33.17
C LYS A 312 7.60 6.69 -32.45
N GLY A 313 8.40 7.45 -31.69
CA GLY A 313 8.01 8.73 -31.06
C GLY A 313 7.26 8.66 -29.72
N GLY A 314 7.27 7.54 -29.00
CA GLY A 314 6.56 7.40 -27.71
C GLY A 314 6.00 6.00 -27.49
N LEU A 315 5.74 5.64 -26.22
CA LEU A 315 4.86 4.50 -25.90
C LEU A 315 3.44 5.03 -25.77
N PHE A 316 2.45 4.29 -26.31
CA PHE A 316 1.08 4.60 -25.95
C PHE A 316 0.88 4.26 -24.47
N ALA A 317 0.39 5.22 -23.71
CA ALA A 317 0.11 5.05 -22.30
C ALA A 317 -1.39 4.81 -22.09
N ASP A 318 -1.71 4.22 -20.94
CA ASP A 318 -3.05 4.33 -20.37
C ASP A 318 -3.05 5.43 -19.30
N ILE A 319 -4.14 6.15 -19.13
CA ILE A 319 -4.22 7.22 -18.13
C ILE A 319 -3.92 6.74 -16.70
N ALA A 320 -4.17 5.46 -16.38
CA ALA A 320 -3.83 4.88 -15.07
C ALA A 320 -2.32 4.85 -14.76
N SER A 321 -1.46 5.00 -15.78
CA SER A 321 0.00 5.13 -15.63
C SER A 321 0.46 6.56 -15.35
N HIS A 322 -0.34 7.57 -15.73
CA HIS A 322 -0.12 8.99 -15.45
C HIS A 322 -1.43 9.65 -14.98
N PRO A 323 -2.02 9.22 -13.85
CA PRO A 323 -3.37 9.63 -13.43
C PRO A 323 -3.49 11.11 -13.03
N TRP A 324 -2.37 11.84 -12.98
CA TRP A 324 -2.28 13.29 -12.80
C TRP A 324 -2.36 14.07 -14.12
N GLN A 325 -2.30 13.42 -15.27
CA GLN A 325 -2.40 14.08 -16.55
C GLN A 325 -3.79 14.69 -16.75
N ALA A 326 -3.82 15.98 -17.01
CA ALA A 326 -5.02 16.72 -17.41
C ALA A 326 -4.95 17.09 -18.89
N ALA A 327 -6.12 17.17 -19.53
CA ALA A 327 -6.30 17.74 -20.85
C ALA A 327 -7.10 19.03 -20.75
N ILE A 328 -6.57 20.13 -21.27
CA ILE A 328 -7.20 21.45 -21.22
C ILE A 328 -7.76 21.78 -22.60
N PHE A 329 -9.03 22.16 -22.64
CA PHE A 329 -9.74 22.53 -23.85
C PHE A 329 -10.24 23.97 -23.76
N ALA A 330 -10.30 24.67 -24.89
CA ALA A 330 -10.79 26.04 -25.00
C ALA A 330 -11.90 26.16 -26.05
N LYS A 331 -12.91 26.97 -25.74
CA LYS A 331 -13.97 27.39 -26.67
C LYS A 331 -13.60 28.73 -27.31
N HIS A 332 -13.47 28.75 -28.64
CA HIS A 332 -13.33 30.01 -29.36
C HIS A 332 -14.70 30.57 -29.74
N ARG A 333 -14.86 31.89 -29.65
CA ARG A 333 -16.13 32.56 -30.02
C ARG A 333 -16.53 32.37 -31.48
N ARG A 334 -15.56 32.13 -32.38
CA ARG A 334 -15.76 32.08 -33.84
C ARG A 334 -15.86 30.68 -34.43
N SER A 335 -15.67 29.63 -33.64
CA SER A 335 -15.72 28.25 -34.13
C SER A 335 -16.53 27.38 -33.19
N PRO A 336 -17.46 26.55 -33.70
CA PRO A 336 -18.19 25.60 -32.86
C PRO A 336 -17.23 24.57 -32.26
N GLY A 337 -17.51 24.16 -31.02
CA GLY A 337 -16.79 23.09 -30.32
C GLY A 337 -15.65 23.55 -29.39
N GLU A 338 -15.20 22.60 -28.57
CA GLU A 338 -14.03 22.70 -27.70
C GLU A 338 -12.79 22.20 -28.45
N ARG A 339 -11.71 22.99 -28.48
CA ARG A 339 -10.42 22.58 -29.07
C ARG A 339 -9.42 22.28 -27.98
N PHE A 340 -8.60 21.25 -28.19
CA PHE A 340 -7.49 20.96 -27.30
C PHE A 340 -6.50 22.12 -27.32
N LEU A 341 -6.15 22.62 -26.14
CA LEU A 341 -5.26 23.75 -25.93
C LEU A 341 -3.87 23.26 -25.48
N CYS A 342 -3.81 22.64 -24.31
CA CYS A 342 -2.58 22.22 -23.65
C CYS A 342 -2.80 21.02 -22.72
N GLY A 343 -1.69 20.42 -22.28
CA GLY A 343 -1.67 19.54 -21.13
C GLY A 343 -1.83 20.32 -19.81
N GLY A 344 -2.12 19.59 -18.75
CA GLY A 344 -2.08 20.08 -17.39
C GLY A 344 -1.76 18.96 -16.41
N ILE A 345 -1.58 19.32 -15.15
CA ILE A 345 -1.08 18.43 -14.11
C ILE A 345 -1.91 18.63 -12.85
N LEU A 346 -2.60 17.59 -12.40
CA LEU A 346 -3.35 17.60 -11.15
C LEU A 346 -2.39 17.56 -9.96
N ILE A 347 -2.32 18.65 -9.19
CA ILE A 347 -1.45 18.76 -8.00
C ILE A 347 -2.22 18.75 -6.69
N SER A 348 -3.50 19.10 -6.72
CA SER A 348 -4.43 18.94 -5.61
C SER A 348 -5.84 18.71 -6.15
N SER A 349 -6.81 18.37 -5.29
CA SER A 349 -8.19 18.08 -5.73
C SER A 349 -8.79 19.18 -6.61
N CYS A 350 -8.47 20.45 -6.36
CA CYS A 350 -9.07 21.58 -7.08
C CYS A 350 -8.09 22.42 -7.91
N TRP A 351 -6.82 22.00 -8.04
CA TRP A 351 -5.80 22.81 -8.71
C TRP A 351 -5.01 22.02 -9.75
N ILE A 352 -4.90 22.63 -10.93
CA ILE A 352 -4.12 22.15 -12.07
C ILE A 352 -2.95 23.08 -12.30
N LEU A 353 -1.75 22.53 -12.45
CA LEU A 353 -0.60 23.24 -13.03
C LEU A 353 -0.58 23.08 -14.55
N SER A 354 -0.12 24.12 -15.23
CA SER A 354 0.14 24.12 -16.67
C SER A 354 1.19 25.19 -17.00
N ALA A 355 1.48 25.40 -18.28
CA ALA A 355 2.40 26.41 -18.75
C ALA A 355 1.68 27.75 -18.96
N ALA A 356 2.36 28.87 -18.70
CA ALA A 356 1.81 30.22 -18.88
C ALA A 356 1.49 30.54 -20.35
N HIS A 357 2.36 30.12 -21.27
CA HIS A 357 2.20 30.42 -22.70
C HIS A 357 0.90 29.83 -23.29
N CYS A 358 0.33 28.80 -22.65
CA CYS A 358 -0.98 28.25 -23.05
C CYS A 358 -2.14 29.25 -22.89
N PHE A 359 -1.99 30.30 -22.08
CA PHE A 359 -3.09 31.21 -21.69
C PHE A 359 -2.93 32.65 -22.19
N GLN A 360 -2.02 32.88 -23.14
CA GLN A 360 -1.75 34.22 -23.66
C GLN A 360 -2.91 34.85 -24.44
N GLU A 361 -3.75 34.02 -25.07
CA GLU A 361 -4.99 34.47 -25.72
C GLU A 361 -6.04 35.01 -24.71
N ARG A 362 -5.81 34.83 -23.40
CA ARG A 362 -6.68 35.28 -22.31
C ARG A 362 -8.14 34.83 -22.46
N PHE A 363 -8.33 33.53 -22.68
CA PHE A 363 -9.66 32.93 -22.71
C PHE A 363 -10.44 33.25 -21.41
N PRO A 364 -11.74 33.58 -21.48
CA PRO A 364 -12.55 33.66 -20.27
C PRO A 364 -12.57 32.31 -19.52
N PRO A 365 -12.56 32.29 -18.18
CA PRO A 365 -12.52 31.02 -17.42
C PRO A 365 -13.61 30.01 -17.82
N HIS A 366 -14.84 30.48 -18.04
CA HIS A 366 -15.98 29.63 -18.49
C HIS A 366 -15.85 29.09 -19.93
N HIS A 367 -14.84 29.52 -20.70
CA HIS A 367 -14.51 28.92 -22.00
C HIS A 367 -13.46 27.81 -21.88
N LEU A 368 -12.83 27.66 -20.71
CA LEU A 368 -11.84 26.64 -20.45
C LEU A 368 -12.51 25.44 -19.78
N THR A 369 -12.04 24.26 -20.16
CA THR A 369 -12.50 23.00 -19.60
C THR A 369 -11.30 22.11 -19.34
N VAL A 370 -11.25 21.55 -18.13
CA VAL A 370 -10.25 20.57 -17.72
C VAL A 370 -10.90 19.20 -17.71
N ILE A 371 -10.21 18.21 -18.27
CA ILE A 371 -10.63 16.80 -18.25
C ILE A 371 -9.51 15.96 -17.62
N LEU A 372 -9.88 15.13 -16.65
CA LEU A 372 -9.03 14.18 -15.94
C LEU A 372 -9.50 12.75 -16.26
N GLY A 373 -8.61 11.76 -16.17
CA GLY A 373 -9.00 10.35 -16.31
C GLY A 373 -9.29 9.88 -17.74
N ARG A 374 -8.78 10.57 -18.77
CA ARG A 374 -9.07 10.28 -20.18
C ARG A 374 -7.85 9.73 -20.93
N THR A 375 -7.87 8.48 -21.39
CA THR A 375 -6.77 7.91 -22.22
C THR A 375 -6.77 8.41 -23.67
N TYR A 376 -7.95 8.58 -24.27
CA TYR A 376 -8.10 9.00 -25.67
C TYR A 376 -8.55 10.46 -25.75
N ARG A 377 -7.83 11.33 -26.46
CA ARG A 377 -8.09 12.77 -26.47
C ARG A 377 -9.53 13.11 -26.91
N VAL A 378 -10.03 12.42 -27.94
CA VAL A 378 -11.35 12.68 -28.55
C VAL A 378 -12.47 11.80 -27.97
N VAL A 379 -12.15 10.59 -27.50
CA VAL A 379 -13.14 9.64 -26.99
C VAL A 379 -13.27 9.79 -25.47
N PRO A 380 -14.46 10.10 -24.93
CA PRO A 380 -14.68 10.15 -23.48
C PRO A 380 -14.32 8.83 -22.79
N GLY A 381 -13.65 8.91 -21.64
CA GLY A 381 -13.41 7.76 -20.76
C GLY A 381 -14.60 7.48 -19.86
N GLU A 382 -14.80 6.23 -19.44
CA GLU A 382 -15.91 5.86 -18.53
C GLU A 382 -15.75 6.46 -17.12
N GLU A 383 -14.52 6.59 -16.65
CA GLU A 383 -14.17 7.13 -15.32
C GLU A 383 -13.62 8.58 -15.40
N GLU A 384 -13.83 9.28 -16.52
CA GLU A 384 -13.32 10.63 -16.68
C GLU A 384 -14.06 11.65 -15.80
N GLN A 385 -13.37 12.74 -15.46
CA GLN A 385 -13.96 13.85 -14.71
C GLN A 385 -13.76 15.15 -15.47
N LYS A 386 -14.86 15.85 -15.76
CA LYS A 386 -14.89 17.10 -16.53
C LYS A 386 -15.22 18.28 -15.62
N PHE A 387 -14.40 19.33 -15.68
CA PHE A 387 -14.53 20.53 -14.85
C PHE A 387 -14.51 21.81 -15.69
N GLU A 388 -15.35 22.77 -15.32
CA GLU A 388 -15.16 24.17 -15.69
C GLU A 388 -14.02 24.79 -14.86
N VAL A 389 -13.43 25.85 -15.38
CA VAL A 389 -12.39 26.63 -14.68
C VAL A 389 -13.04 27.84 -14.01
N GLU A 390 -12.85 27.97 -12.70
CA GLU A 390 -13.32 29.12 -11.91
C GLU A 390 -12.44 30.35 -12.20
N LYS A 391 -11.13 30.18 -12.09
CA LYS A 391 -10.11 31.18 -12.44
C LYS A 391 -8.81 30.50 -12.83
N TYR A 392 -7.94 31.24 -13.52
CA TYR A 392 -6.57 30.84 -13.76
C TYR A 392 -5.62 32.00 -13.48
N ILE A 393 -4.40 31.67 -13.06
CA ILE A 393 -3.39 32.60 -12.60
C ILE A 393 -2.13 32.31 -13.41
N VAL A 394 -1.75 33.24 -14.25
CA VAL A 394 -0.46 33.22 -14.97
C VAL A 394 0.59 33.91 -14.12
N HIS A 395 1.81 33.38 -14.07
CA HIS A 395 2.89 34.02 -13.34
C HIS A 395 3.08 35.47 -13.80
N LYS A 396 3.12 36.42 -12.85
CA LYS A 396 3.19 37.86 -13.13
C LYS A 396 4.47 38.30 -13.87
N GLU A 397 5.54 37.54 -13.69
CA GLU A 397 6.86 37.75 -14.30
C GLU A 397 7.09 36.78 -15.48
N PHE A 398 6.03 36.17 -16.03
CA PHE A 398 6.14 35.40 -17.27
C PHE A 398 6.62 36.29 -18.42
N ASP A 399 7.69 35.86 -19.08
CA ASP A 399 8.30 36.54 -20.22
C ASP A 399 8.05 35.72 -21.50
N ASP A 400 7.32 36.29 -22.47
CA ASP A 400 6.98 35.64 -23.73
C ASP A 400 8.17 35.50 -24.69
N ASP A 401 9.19 36.37 -24.55
CA ASP A 401 10.37 36.31 -25.42
C ASP A 401 11.32 35.18 -24.99
N THR A 402 11.44 34.96 -23.67
CA THR A 402 12.39 33.98 -23.09
C THR A 402 11.73 32.71 -22.55
N TYR A 403 10.42 32.71 -22.36
CA TYR A 403 9.66 31.69 -21.63
C TYR A 403 10.11 31.54 -20.16
N ASP A 404 10.77 32.54 -19.58
CA ASP A 404 11.04 32.53 -18.14
C ASP A 404 9.73 32.65 -17.36
N ASN A 405 9.64 31.93 -16.24
CA ASN A 405 8.41 31.84 -15.43
C ASN A 405 7.19 31.29 -16.18
N ASP A 406 7.40 30.34 -17.09
CA ASP A 406 6.34 29.66 -17.85
C ASP A 406 5.52 28.68 -16.99
N ILE A 407 4.71 29.23 -16.09
CA ILE A 407 3.84 28.51 -15.17
C ILE A 407 2.49 29.21 -14.99
N ALA A 408 1.43 28.40 -14.94
CA ALA A 408 0.08 28.83 -14.64
C ALA A 408 -0.64 27.85 -13.71
N LEU A 409 -1.54 28.37 -12.88
CA LEU A 409 -2.47 27.61 -12.04
C LEU A 409 -3.89 27.79 -12.55
N LEU A 410 -4.66 26.70 -12.58
CA LEU A 410 -6.10 26.74 -12.84
C LEU A 410 -6.84 26.17 -11.64
N GLN A 411 -7.83 26.92 -11.15
CA GLN A 411 -8.74 26.47 -10.11
C GLN A 411 -9.97 25.84 -10.76
N LEU A 412 -10.27 24.60 -10.38
CA LEU A 412 -11.48 23.89 -10.82
C LEU A 412 -12.71 24.45 -10.11
N LYS A 413 -13.79 24.64 -10.86
CA LYS A 413 -15.09 25.02 -10.31
C LYS A 413 -15.79 23.81 -9.69
N SER A 414 -16.17 23.89 -8.42
CA SER A 414 -16.95 22.86 -7.72
C SER A 414 -17.78 23.48 -6.61
N ASP A 415 -18.98 22.93 -6.39
CA ASP A 415 -19.85 23.30 -5.25
C ASP A 415 -19.37 22.69 -3.93
N SER A 416 -18.37 21.80 -3.98
CA SER A 416 -17.81 21.11 -2.82
C SER A 416 -16.33 21.45 -2.63
N SER A 417 -15.81 21.27 -1.41
CA SER A 417 -14.38 21.44 -1.13
C SER A 417 -13.48 20.37 -1.78
N ARG A 418 -14.06 19.35 -2.42
CA ARG A 418 -13.34 18.28 -3.13
C ARG A 418 -13.79 18.26 -4.59
N CYS A 419 -13.00 18.89 -5.47
CA CYS A 419 -13.31 18.94 -6.89
C CYS A 419 -13.05 17.59 -7.56
N ALA A 420 -11.79 17.27 -7.89
CA ALA A 420 -11.41 15.98 -8.45
C ALA A 420 -11.49 14.88 -7.39
N GLN A 421 -12.20 13.80 -7.71
CA GLN A 421 -12.34 12.61 -6.87
C GLN A 421 -11.22 11.63 -7.21
N GLU A 422 -10.55 11.09 -6.19
CA GLU A 422 -9.46 10.15 -6.43
C GLU A 422 -9.99 8.81 -6.95
N SER A 423 -9.39 8.27 -8.00
CA SER A 423 -9.70 6.96 -8.56
C SER A 423 -8.44 6.25 -9.05
N SER A 424 -8.61 5.14 -9.76
CA SER A 424 -7.49 4.46 -10.40
C SER A 424 -6.86 5.25 -11.55
N VAL A 425 -7.62 6.17 -12.15
CA VAL A 425 -7.27 6.97 -13.33
C VAL A 425 -7.16 8.47 -13.04
N VAL A 426 -7.55 8.94 -11.85
CA VAL A 426 -7.44 10.33 -11.41
C VAL A 426 -6.72 10.38 -10.05
N ARG A 427 -5.50 10.91 -10.02
CA ARG A 427 -4.69 11.10 -8.81
C ARG A 427 -3.77 12.29 -8.95
N THR A 428 -3.38 12.88 -7.83
CA THR A 428 -2.41 13.98 -7.83
C THR A 428 -0.98 13.47 -8.03
N VAL A 429 -0.13 14.27 -8.65
CA VAL A 429 1.33 14.06 -8.61
C VAL A 429 1.90 14.65 -7.33
N CYS A 430 3.02 14.12 -6.82
CA CYS A 430 3.69 14.76 -5.70
C CYS A 430 4.39 16.05 -6.14
N LEU A 431 4.19 17.13 -5.40
CA LEU A 431 5.09 18.28 -5.48
C LEU A 431 6.44 17.91 -4.84
N PRO A 432 7.56 18.40 -5.37
CA PRO A 432 8.89 18.08 -4.86
C PRO A 432 9.13 18.79 -3.52
N PRO A 433 9.91 18.21 -2.60
CA PRO A 433 10.41 18.96 -1.46
C PRO A 433 11.35 20.08 -1.94
N ALA A 434 11.45 21.15 -1.15
CA ALA A 434 12.17 22.37 -1.57
C ALA A 434 13.68 22.14 -1.78
N ASP A 435 14.25 21.15 -1.09
CA ASP A 435 15.65 20.74 -1.17
C ASP A 435 15.88 19.57 -2.14
N LEU A 436 14.87 19.18 -2.94
CA LEU A 436 15.03 18.08 -3.89
C LEU A 436 16.10 18.40 -4.93
N GLN A 437 17.19 17.65 -4.87
CA GLN A 437 18.22 17.65 -5.90
C GLN A 437 18.44 16.23 -6.40
N LEU A 438 17.89 15.93 -7.57
CA LEU A 438 18.07 14.64 -8.22
C LEU A 438 19.45 14.58 -8.90
N PRO A 439 20.11 13.41 -8.93
CA PRO A 439 21.36 13.24 -9.66
C PRO A 439 21.22 13.60 -11.14
N ASP A 440 22.29 14.12 -11.72
CA ASP A 440 22.38 14.28 -13.17
C ASP A 440 22.10 12.95 -13.88
N TRP A 441 21.41 13.01 -15.03
CA TRP A 441 20.99 11.87 -15.82
C TRP A 441 19.94 10.95 -15.18
N THR A 442 19.30 11.38 -14.08
CA THR A 442 18.13 10.68 -13.51
C THR A 442 17.08 10.44 -14.59
N GLU A 443 16.58 9.21 -14.68
CA GLU A 443 15.52 8.84 -15.61
C GLU A 443 14.17 9.36 -15.09
N CYS A 444 13.45 10.02 -15.98
CA CYS A 444 12.16 10.66 -15.72
C CYS A 444 11.22 10.37 -16.89
N GLU A 445 9.94 10.62 -16.66
CA GLU A 445 8.87 10.33 -17.59
C GLU A 445 8.11 11.61 -17.91
N LEU A 446 7.72 11.73 -19.17
CA LEU A 446 6.84 12.78 -19.67
C LEU A 446 5.59 12.14 -20.26
N SER A 447 4.46 12.83 -20.17
CA SER A 447 3.21 12.39 -20.76
C SER A 447 2.40 13.56 -21.34
N GLY A 448 1.56 13.26 -22.33
CA GLY A 448 0.76 14.27 -23.01
C GLY A 448 0.02 13.78 -24.27
N TYR A 449 -0.76 14.69 -24.85
CA TYR A 449 -1.58 14.46 -26.06
C TYR A 449 -1.04 15.22 -27.28
N GLY A 450 0.22 15.67 -27.20
CA GLY A 450 0.89 16.45 -28.24
C GLY A 450 0.98 15.74 -29.58
N LYS A 451 1.46 16.49 -30.56
CA LYS A 451 1.62 16.02 -31.94
C LYS A 451 2.65 14.89 -32.04
N HIS A 452 2.50 14.05 -33.06
CA HIS A 452 3.48 13.00 -33.33
C HIS A 452 4.83 13.55 -33.82
N GLU A 453 4.78 14.65 -34.57
CA GLU A 453 5.90 15.35 -35.19
C GLU A 453 5.61 16.85 -35.17
N ALA A 454 6.64 17.70 -35.15
CA ALA A 454 6.48 19.16 -35.11
C ALA A 454 5.56 19.70 -36.22
N LEU A 455 5.61 19.07 -37.40
CA LEU A 455 4.84 19.44 -38.59
C LEU A 455 3.48 18.72 -38.70
N SER A 456 3.14 17.81 -37.78
CA SER A 456 1.85 17.11 -37.84
C SER A 456 0.70 18.12 -37.68
N PRO A 457 -0.32 18.10 -38.56
CA PRO A 457 -1.52 18.90 -38.37
C PRO A 457 -2.40 18.36 -37.23
N PHE A 458 -2.20 17.10 -36.81
CA PHE A 458 -3.04 16.41 -35.83
C PHE A 458 -2.30 16.12 -34.52
N TYR A 459 -2.98 16.38 -33.40
CA TYR A 459 -2.60 15.96 -32.05
C TYR A 459 -2.79 14.45 -31.89
N SER A 460 -2.05 13.82 -30.97
CA SER A 460 -2.22 12.39 -30.69
C SER A 460 -3.65 12.09 -30.23
N GLU A 461 -4.26 11.06 -30.80
CA GLU A 461 -5.58 10.57 -30.40
C GLU A 461 -5.54 9.82 -29.06
N ARG A 462 -4.37 9.31 -28.67
CA ARG A 462 -4.15 8.56 -27.44
C ARG A 462 -3.01 9.17 -26.63
N LEU A 463 -3.12 9.14 -25.31
CA LEU A 463 -2.07 9.53 -24.38
C LEU A 463 -0.77 8.81 -24.72
N LYS A 464 0.33 9.56 -24.73
CA LYS A 464 1.67 9.03 -24.91
C LYS A 464 2.50 9.27 -23.67
N GLU A 465 3.49 8.41 -23.49
CA GLU A 465 4.56 8.60 -22.53
C GLU A 465 5.92 8.47 -23.23
N ALA A 466 6.91 9.11 -22.62
CA ALA A 466 8.28 9.07 -23.08
C ALA A 466 9.22 9.09 -21.87
N HIS A 467 10.37 8.42 -22.02
CA HIS A 467 11.40 8.35 -20.99
C HIS A 467 12.55 9.24 -21.42
N VAL A 468 12.92 10.17 -20.55
CA VAL A 468 13.99 11.14 -20.75
C VAL A 468 14.92 11.15 -19.54
N ARG A 469 16.08 11.79 -19.67
CA ARG A 469 17.00 11.96 -18.54
C ARG A 469 17.25 13.43 -18.27
N LEU A 470 17.36 13.79 -17.00
CA LEU A 470 17.72 15.13 -16.57
C LEU A 470 19.14 15.47 -17.03
N TYR A 471 19.31 16.62 -17.67
CA TYR A 471 20.63 17.11 -18.05
C TYR A 471 21.27 17.87 -16.89
N PRO A 472 22.60 17.77 -16.72
CA PRO A 472 23.33 18.67 -15.84
C PRO A 472 23.06 20.13 -16.20
N SER A 473 22.98 21.03 -15.20
CA SER A 473 22.83 22.48 -15.45
C SER A 473 23.93 23.03 -16.36
N SER A 474 25.15 22.47 -16.31
CA SER A 474 26.27 22.84 -17.21
C SER A 474 26.01 22.54 -18.69
N ARG A 475 25.07 21.62 -18.99
CA ARG A 475 24.62 21.31 -20.35
C ARG A 475 23.26 21.93 -20.70
N CYS A 476 22.58 22.53 -19.72
CA CYS A 476 21.33 23.27 -19.92
C CYS A 476 21.64 24.77 -20.03
N THR A 477 22.30 25.16 -21.11
CA THR A 477 22.79 26.54 -21.30
C THR A 477 22.47 27.06 -22.70
N SER A 478 22.43 28.39 -22.86
CA SER A 478 22.16 29.03 -24.15
C SER A 478 23.08 28.55 -25.27
N GLN A 479 24.35 28.28 -24.96
CA GLN A 479 25.33 27.79 -25.93
C GLN A 479 24.93 26.44 -26.55
N HIS A 480 24.24 25.59 -25.80
CA HIS A 480 23.77 24.28 -26.27
C HIS A 480 22.37 24.33 -26.89
N LEU A 481 21.65 25.44 -26.71
CA LEU A 481 20.27 25.63 -27.19
C LEU A 481 20.17 26.77 -28.23
N LEU A 482 21.11 26.80 -29.18
CA LEU A 482 21.13 27.76 -30.31
C LEU A 482 21.05 29.24 -29.87
N ASN A 483 21.74 29.60 -28.78
CA ASN A 483 21.76 30.93 -28.18
C ASN A 483 20.39 31.43 -27.68
N ARG A 484 19.41 30.55 -27.48
CA ARG A 484 18.18 30.91 -26.74
C ARG A 484 18.48 31.08 -25.26
N THR A 485 17.81 32.02 -24.61
CA THR A 485 17.97 32.27 -23.17
C THR A 485 17.52 31.05 -22.37
N VAL A 486 18.33 30.63 -21.40
CA VAL A 486 17.99 29.59 -20.42
C VAL A 486 18.28 30.18 -19.04
N THR A 487 17.28 30.22 -18.17
CA THR A 487 17.38 30.81 -16.83
C THR A 487 17.51 29.74 -15.76
N ASP A 488 17.83 30.13 -14.52
CA ASP A 488 17.90 29.21 -13.37
C ASP A 488 16.54 28.64 -12.96
N ASN A 489 15.46 29.19 -13.50
CA ASN A 489 14.09 28.71 -13.37
C ASN A 489 13.74 27.59 -14.35
N MET A 490 14.68 27.21 -15.21
CA MET A 490 14.52 26.17 -16.20
C MET A 490 15.38 24.96 -15.87
N LEU A 491 14.97 23.80 -16.38
CA LEU A 491 15.79 22.58 -16.41
C LEU A 491 15.67 21.93 -17.77
N CYS A 492 16.64 21.09 -18.10
CA CYS A 492 16.68 20.39 -19.38
C CYS A 492 16.53 18.88 -19.17
N ALA A 493 15.80 18.23 -20.07
CA ALA A 493 15.74 16.78 -20.15
C ALA A 493 15.63 16.31 -21.60
N GLY A 494 16.14 15.13 -21.90
CA GLY A 494 16.04 14.56 -23.24
C GLY A 494 16.47 13.10 -23.28
N ASP A 495 16.15 12.40 -24.38
CA ASP A 495 16.59 11.03 -24.57
C ASP A 495 18.07 10.99 -24.97
N THR A 496 18.88 10.32 -24.15
CA THR A 496 20.33 10.13 -24.36
C THR A 496 20.69 8.70 -24.76
N ARG A 497 19.70 7.81 -24.95
CA ARG A 497 19.95 6.40 -25.26
C ARG A 497 20.44 6.25 -26.70
N SER A 498 21.70 5.85 -26.83
CA SER A 498 22.40 5.60 -28.10
C SER A 498 21.94 4.28 -28.76
N GLY A 499 21.72 4.26 -30.08
CA GLY A 499 21.66 2.99 -30.83
C GLY A 499 20.90 2.99 -32.16
N GLY A 500 21.42 3.66 -33.19
CA GLY A 500 21.09 3.38 -34.60
C GLY A 500 20.67 4.59 -35.46
N PRO A 501 20.87 4.57 -36.79
CA PRO A 501 20.50 5.66 -37.72
C PRO A 501 18.98 5.86 -37.90
N GLN A 502 18.15 5.06 -37.20
CA GLN A 502 16.70 5.24 -37.07
C GLN A 502 16.30 5.36 -35.60
N ALA A 503 16.97 6.25 -34.86
CA ALA A 503 16.67 6.49 -33.46
C ALA A 503 15.26 7.10 -33.34
N ASN A 504 14.29 6.27 -32.96
CA ASN A 504 12.97 6.66 -32.46
C ASN A 504 13.16 7.45 -31.15
N LEU A 505 13.58 8.71 -31.25
CA LEU A 505 13.91 9.56 -30.12
C LEU A 505 12.63 10.04 -29.41
N HIS A 506 12.65 10.02 -28.08
CA HIS A 506 11.56 10.45 -27.22
C HIS A 506 11.79 11.91 -26.79
N ASP A 507 10.87 12.80 -27.16
CA ASP A 507 10.90 14.22 -26.79
C ASP A 507 9.46 14.74 -26.69
N ALA A 508 9.23 15.77 -25.87
CA ALA A 508 7.96 16.45 -25.80
C ALA A 508 7.75 17.26 -27.10
N CYS A 509 6.55 17.24 -27.66
CA CYS A 509 6.24 17.93 -28.90
C CYS A 509 5.13 18.98 -28.71
N GLN A 510 4.85 19.75 -29.76
CA GLN A 510 3.81 20.78 -29.71
C GLN A 510 2.45 20.17 -29.32
N GLY A 511 1.85 20.71 -28.26
CA GLY A 511 0.63 20.20 -27.62
C GLY A 511 0.86 19.43 -26.31
N ASP A 512 2.10 19.06 -25.99
CA ASP A 512 2.44 18.54 -24.66
C ASP A 512 2.69 19.66 -23.63
N SER A 513 2.79 20.92 -24.08
CA SER A 513 2.95 22.11 -23.24
C SER A 513 2.01 22.12 -22.04
N GLY A 514 2.56 22.44 -20.87
CA GLY A 514 1.85 22.39 -19.59
C GLY A 514 1.70 20.99 -19.00
N GLY A 515 2.14 19.94 -19.71
CA GLY A 515 2.19 18.57 -19.22
C GLY A 515 3.34 18.31 -18.24
N PRO A 516 3.31 17.15 -17.55
CA PRO A 516 4.27 16.81 -16.50
C PRO A 516 5.62 16.30 -17.02
N LEU A 517 6.69 16.65 -16.30
CA LEU A 517 7.92 15.86 -16.22
C LEU A 517 8.04 15.32 -14.79
N VAL A 518 7.94 14.00 -14.63
CA VAL A 518 7.94 13.32 -13.33
C VAL A 518 9.12 12.37 -13.20
N CYS A 519 9.69 12.28 -12.01
CA CYS A 519 10.75 11.32 -11.69
C CYS A 519 10.34 10.50 -10.47
N LEU A 520 10.82 9.27 -10.40
CA LEU A 520 10.59 8.42 -9.23
C LEU A 520 11.47 8.90 -8.07
N ASN A 521 10.85 9.34 -6.98
CA ASN A 521 11.52 9.71 -5.73
C ASN A 521 10.84 8.98 -4.56
N ASP A 522 11.61 8.21 -3.80
CA ASP A 522 11.11 7.44 -2.64
C ASP A 522 9.87 6.57 -2.94
N GLY A 523 9.85 5.96 -4.13
CA GLY A 523 8.74 5.10 -4.57
C GLY A 523 7.49 5.85 -5.05
N ARG A 524 7.53 7.17 -5.16
CA ARG A 524 6.43 8.01 -5.66
C ARG A 524 6.85 8.85 -6.85
N MET A 525 5.91 9.09 -7.77
CA MET A 525 6.16 9.98 -8.90
C MET A 525 6.05 11.44 -8.46
N THR A 526 7.16 12.15 -8.60
CA THR A 526 7.32 13.54 -8.16
C THR A 526 7.51 14.45 -9.35
N LEU A 527 6.76 15.56 -9.37
CA LEU A 527 6.80 16.56 -10.43
C LEU A 527 8.07 17.41 -10.31
N VAL A 528 8.96 17.32 -11.28
CA VAL A 528 10.19 18.11 -11.29
C VAL A 528 10.13 19.25 -12.28
N GLY A 529 9.37 19.07 -13.37
CA GLY A 529 9.29 20.02 -14.47
C GLY A 529 7.89 20.13 -15.07
N ILE A 530 7.60 21.28 -15.69
CA ILE A 530 6.44 21.50 -16.55
C ILE A 530 6.94 21.67 -17.97
N ILE A 531 6.36 20.95 -18.93
CA ILE A 531 6.74 21.05 -20.35
C ILE A 531 6.52 22.48 -20.84
N SER A 532 7.59 23.15 -21.26
CA SER A 532 7.57 24.55 -21.68
C SER A 532 7.88 24.67 -23.17
N TRP A 533 9.15 24.51 -23.58
CA TRP A 533 9.57 24.68 -24.98
C TRP A 533 10.71 23.73 -25.37
N GLY A 534 10.94 23.59 -26.67
CA GLY A 534 12.01 22.76 -27.23
C GLY A 534 12.39 23.17 -28.65
N LEU A 535 13.49 22.63 -29.16
CA LEU A 535 13.96 22.87 -30.52
C LEU A 535 13.48 21.74 -31.46
N GLY A 536 12.26 21.89 -31.98
CA GLY A 536 11.60 20.83 -32.73
C GLY A 536 11.10 19.71 -31.80
N CYS A 537 10.85 18.52 -32.36
CA CYS A 537 10.46 17.35 -31.59
C CYS A 537 11.38 16.18 -31.96
N GLY A 538 12.06 15.59 -30.97
CA GLY A 538 12.79 14.34 -31.13
C GLY A 538 14.15 14.52 -31.81
N GLN A 539 14.81 15.67 -31.62
CA GLN A 539 16.17 15.89 -32.11
C GLN A 539 17.21 15.25 -31.18
N LYS A 540 18.05 14.40 -31.74
CA LYS A 540 19.06 13.65 -30.98
C LYS A 540 20.02 14.61 -30.28
N ASP A 541 20.29 14.37 -29.00
CA ASP A 541 21.22 15.15 -28.18
C ASP A 541 20.81 16.63 -28.03
N VAL A 542 19.56 16.98 -28.36
CA VAL A 542 18.96 18.31 -28.14
C VAL A 542 17.89 18.15 -27.06
N PRO A 543 18.07 18.75 -25.86
CA PRO A 543 17.10 18.60 -24.78
C PRO A 543 15.86 19.48 -24.99
N GLY A 544 14.74 19.03 -24.43
CA GLY A 544 13.60 19.89 -24.13
C GLY A 544 13.87 20.73 -22.88
N VAL A 545 13.20 21.87 -22.78
CA VAL A 545 13.31 22.82 -21.66
C VAL A 545 11.99 22.85 -20.89
N TYR A 546 12.11 22.77 -19.57
CA TYR A 546 11.00 22.61 -18.64
C TYR A 546 11.09 23.66 -17.54
N THR A 547 9.95 24.16 -17.08
CA THR A 547 9.89 25.03 -15.90
C THR A 547 10.23 24.24 -14.66
N LYS A 548 11.25 24.66 -13.90
CA LYS A 548 11.76 23.95 -12.72
C LYS A 548 10.86 24.18 -11.51
N VAL A 549 10.03 23.19 -11.19
CA VAL A 549 8.93 23.32 -10.21
C VAL A 549 9.41 23.66 -8.79
N THR A 550 10.59 23.20 -8.39
CA THR A 550 11.17 23.52 -7.06
C THR A 550 11.30 25.02 -6.81
N ASN A 551 11.56 25.82 -7.86
CA ASN A 551 11.72 27.28 -7.74
C ASN A 551 10.36 28.01 -7.57
N TYR A 552 9.24 27.32 -7.81
CA TYR A 552 7.90 27.91 -7.79
C TYR A 552 7.03 27.39 -6.64
N LEU A 553 7.57 26.59 -5.71
CA LEU A 553 6.79 26.00 -4.62
C LEU A 553 6.09 27.04 -3.74
N ASP A 554 6.76 28.16 -3.44
CA ASP A 554 6.16 29.25 -2.66
C ASP A 554 5.07 29.98 -3.46
N TRP A 555 5.33 30.25 -4.75
CA TRP A 555 4.32 30.84 -5.64
C TRP A 555 3.07 29.95 -5.75
N ILE A 556 3.26 28.63 -5.90
CA ILE A 556 2.16 27.66 -5.93
C ILE A 556 1.38 27.72 -4.62
N ARG A 557 2.07 27.65 -3.48
CA ARG A 557 1.44 27.66 -2.15
C ARG A 557 0.63 28.93 -1.92
N ASP A 558 1.17 30.10 -2.27
CA ASP A 558 0.54 31.38 -2.00
C ASP A 558 -0.70 31.62 -2.87
N ASN A 559 -0.69 31.14 -4.11
CA ASN A 559 -1.84 31.26 -5.03
C ASN A 559 -2.92 30.20 -4.80
N MET A 560 -2.61 29.10 -4.12
CA MET A 560 -3.56 28.05 -3.75
C MET A 560 -4.33 28.34 -2.44
N ARG A 561 -3.93 29.37 -1.68
CA ARG A 561 -4.67 29.75 -0.46
C ARG A 561 -6.08 30.24 -0.80
N PRO A 562 -7.10 29.92 0.02
CA PRO A 562 -8.49 30.35 -0.19
C PRO A 562 -8.65 31.86 -0.36
#